data_AF-A0A257H0K5-F1
#
_entry.id   AF-A0A257H0K5-F1
#
_cell.length_a   1.000
_cell.length_b   1.000
_cell.length_c   1.000
_cell.angle_alpha   90.00
_cell.angle_beta   90.00
_cell.angle_gamma   90.00
#
_symmetry.space_group_name_H-M   'P 1'
#
loop_
_entity.id
_entity.type
_entity.pdbx_description
1 polymer ?
#
loop_
_entity_poly.entity_id
_entity_poly.type
_entity_poly.pdbx_seq_one_letter_code
_entity_poly.pdbx_strand_id
1 'polypeptide(L)' 'MIVCVCRRISDKAISESAREGKGFEEIQFELGVATQCGRCEDCARDVVARCHAQSAMAPGAWKPVGAPTAQRLGR' A
#
# COMPACT_ATOMS: atom_id res chain seq x y z
N MET A 1 -4.28 10.60 9.28
CA MET A 1 -5.23 11.39 8.44
C MET A 1 -6.57 10.68 8.35
N ILE A 2 -7.72 11.34 8.12
CA ILE A 2 -8.98 10.63 7.75
C ILE A 2 -8.93 10.28 6.26
N VAL A 3 -9.02 8.99 5.96
CA VAL A 3 -9.04 8.45 4.58
C VAL A 3 -10.47 8.27 4.11
N CYS A 4 -11.36 7.72 4.96
CA CYS A 4 -12.78 7.56 4.63
C CYS A 4 -13.63 8.48 5.51
N VAL A 5 -14.18 9.54 4.92
CA VAL A 5 -15.08 10.46 5.63
C VAL A 5 -16.41 9.79 5.99
N CYS A 6 -16.98 9.04 5.04
CA CYS A 6 -18.24 8.29 5.18
C CYS A 6 -18.32 7.44 6.46
N ARG A 7 -17.24 6.72 6.79
CA ARG A 7 -17.18 5.82 7.95
C ARG A 7 -16.18 6.26 9.02
N ARG A 8 -15.63 7.47 8.88
CA ARG A 8 -14.61 8.06 9.77
C ARG A 8 -13.40 7.15 10.00
N ILE A 9 -12.87 6.56 8.93
CA ILE A 9 -11.72 5.66 9.00
C ILE A 9 -10.45 6.45 8.75
N SER A 10 -9.49 6.32 9.66
CA SER A 10 -8.19 6.98 9.58
C SER A 10 -7.15 6.12 8.86
N ASP A 11 -6.12 6.76 8.33
CA ASP A 11 -4.97 6.06 7.74
C ASP A 11 -4.27 5.17 8.78
N LYS A 12 -4.21 5.62 10.04
CA LYS A 12 -3.71 4.80 11.15
C LYS A 12 -4.49 3.49 11.30
N ALA A 13 -5.83 3.55 11.28
CA ALA A 13 -6.66 2.35 11.40
C ALA A 13 -6.40 1.36 10.25
N ILE A 14 -6.30 1.87 9.01
CA ILE A 14 -5.97 1.05 7.84
C ILE A 14 -4.55 0.46 7.97
N SER A 15 -3.59 1.26 8.42
CA SER A 15 -2.19 0.86 8.58
C SER A 15 -2.02 -0.19 9.67
N GLU A 16 -2.75 -0.09 10.78
CA GLU A 16 -2.73 -1.08 11.86
C GLU A 16 -3.23 -2.44 11.34
N SER A 17 -4.39 -2.49 10.68
CA SER A 17 -4.89 -3.73 10.07
C SER A 17 -3.94 -4.28 9.00
N ALA A 18 -3.36 -3.42 8.16
CA ALA A 18 -2.41 -3.85 7.12
C ALA A 18 -1.12 -4.44 7.72
N ARG A 19 -0.65 -3.91 8.86
CA ARG A 19 0.52 -4.42 9.59
C ARG A 19 0.25 -5.77 10.28
N GLU A 20 -1.01 -6.11 10.52
CA GLU A 20 -1.43 -7.46 10.94
C GLU A 20 -1.39 -8.47 9.78
N GLY A 21 -1.03 -8.03 8.56
CA GLY A 21 -0.96 -8.87 7.37
C GLY A 21 -2.26 -8.92 6.57
N LYS A 22 -3.29 -8.17 6.96
CA LYS A 22 -4.58 -8.15 6.26
C LYS A 22 -4.45 -7.50 4.89
N GLY A 23 -5.13 -8.10 3.92
CA GLY A 23 -5.32 -7.54 2.58
C GLY A 23 -6.42 -6.47 2.56
N PHE A 24 -6.52 -5.73 1.45
CA PHE A 24 -7.52 -4.66 1.33
C PHE A 24 -8.96 -5.15 1.52
N GLU A 25 -9.32 -6.32 0.97
CA GLU A 25 -10.67 -6.88 1.07
C GLU A 25 -11.07 -7.18 2.51
N GLU A 26 -10.14 -7.69 3.31
CA GLU A 26 -10.37 -7.98 4.72
C GLU A 26 -10.48 -6.69 5.54
N ILE A 27 -9.62 -5.70 5.27
CA ILE A 27 -9.71 -4.35 5.86
C ILE A 27 -11.04 -3.66 5.47
N GLN A 28 -11.48 -3.84 4.23
CA GLN A 28 -12.75 -3.33 3.72
C GLN A 28 -13.94 -3.98 4.46
N PHE A 29 -13.88 -5.28 4.73
CA PHE A 29 -14.90 -5.98 5.50
C PHE A 29 -14.92 -5.52 6.96
N GLU A 30 -13.78 -5.45 7.63
CA GLU A 30 -13.68 -5.13 9.07
C GLU A 30 -13.96 -3.66 9.39
N LEU A 31 -13.33 -2.74 8.66
CA LEU A 31 -13.43 -1.30 8.94
C LEU A 31 -14.59 -0.66 8.17
N GLY A 32 -15.04 -1.29 7.09
CA GLY A 32 -16.03 -0.71 6.20
C GLY A 32 -15.49 0.35 5.24
N VAL A 33 -14.18 0.43 5.03
CA VAL A 33 -13.59 1.41 4.10
C VAL A 33 -14.12 1.20 2.67
N ALA A 34 -14.27 2.28 1.90
CA ALA A 34 -14.79 2.26 0.52
C ALA A 34 -16.21 1.70 0.30
N THR A 35 -16.93 1.29 1.35
CA THR A 35 -18.19 0.54 1.24
C THR A 35 -19.45 1.43 1.19
N GLN A 36 -19.30 2.77 1.23
CA GLN A 36 -20.40 3.72 0.98
C GLN A 36 -20.23 4.42 -0.37
N CYS A 37 -19.59 5.60 -0.40
CA CYS A 37 -19.44 6.33 -1.66
C CYS A 37 -18.28 5.80 -2.54
N GLY A 38 -17.37 4.97 -2.01
CA GLY A 38 -16.23 4.43 -2.74
C GLY A 38 -15.08 5.40 -3.04
N ARG A 39 -15.23 6.71 -2.85
CA ARG A 39 -14.23 7.73 -3.29
C ARG A 39 -12.88 7.66 -2.56
N CYS A 40 -12.81 6.91 -1.46
CA CYS A 40 -11.58 6.70 -0.70
C CYS A 40 -10.82 5.43 -1.10
N GLU A 41 -11.33 4.62 -2.03
CA GLU A 41 -10.78 3.30 -2.34
C GLU A 41 -9.31 3.33 -2.75
N ASP A 42 -8.95 4.15 -3.75
CA ASP A 42 -7.57 4.25 -4.22
C ASP A 42 -6.62 4.73 -3.12
N CYS A 43 -7.05 5.72 -2.33
CA CYS A 43 -6.28 6.23 -1.20
C CYS A 43 -6.09 5.17 -0.11
N ALA A 44 -7.13 4.39 0.21
CA ALA A 44 -7.03 3.31 1.17
C ALA A 44 -6.12 2.18 0.69
N ARG A 45 -6.18 1.82 -0.61
CA ARG A 45 -5.28 0.83 -1.22
C ARG A 45 -3.81 1.28 -1.20
N ASP A 46 -3.54 2.56 -1.47
CA ASP A 46 -2.19 3.12 -1.37
C ASP A 46 -1.62 2.97 0.05
N VAL A 47 -2.43 3.23 1.08
CA VAL A 47 -2.01 3.04 2.48
C VAL A 47 -1.65 1.58 2.76
N VAL A 48 -2.48 0.62 2.33
CA VAL A 48 -2.21 -0.82 2.49
C VAL A 48 -0.90 -1.21 1.77
N ALA A 49 -0.75 -0.80 0.51
CA ALA A 49 0.43 -1.11 -0.29
C ALA A 49 1.71 -0.54 0.32
N ARG A 50 1.68 0.70 0.84
CA ARG A 50 2.80 1.32 1.54
C ARG A 50 3.17 0.56 2.81
N CYS A 51 2.18 0.13 3.60
CA CYS A 51 2.44 -0.69 4.78
C CYS A 51 3.10 -2.03 4.44
N HIS A 52 2.61 -2.72 3.41
CA HIS A 52 3.19 -3.99 2.96
C HIS A 52 4.59 -3.81 2.36
N ALA A 53 4.82 -2.75 1.58
CA ALA A 53 6.14 -2.41 1.07
C ALA A 53 7.14 -2.12 2.19
N GLN A 54 6.73 -1.35 3.21
CA GLN A 54 7.56 -1.09 4.39
C GLN A 54 7.86 -2.36 5.18
N SER A 55 6.93 -3.32 5.24
CA SER A 55 7.18 -4.62 5.87
C SER A 55 8.10 -5.53 5.06
N ALA A 56 8.12 -5.38 3.73
CA ALA A 56 9.00 -6.14 2.84
C ALA A 56 10.44 -5.60 2.81
N MET A 57 10.63 -4.32 3.15
CA MET A 57 11.94 -3.69 3.27
C MET A 57 12.59 -4.03 4.62
N ALA A 58 12.87 -5.31 4.83
CA ALA A 58 14.05 -5.68 5.62
C ALA A 58 15.28 -5.07 4.91
N PRO A 59 16.30 -4.57 5.63
CA PRO A 59 17.49 -4.00 5.01
C PRO A 59 18.19 -5.08 4.17
N GLY A 60 18.03 -5.03 2.84
CA GLY A 60 18.72 -5.94 1.91
C GLY A 60 17.97 -6.33 0.64
N ALA A 61 16.66 -6.09 0.52
CA ALA A 61 15.86 -6.55 -0.63
C ALA A 61 15.58 -5.45 -1.67
N TRP A 62 16.61 -4.74 -2.12
CA TRP A 62 16.52 -3.99 -3.38
C TRP A 62 17.16 -4.83 -4.50
N LYS A 63 16.37 -5.16 -5.52
CA LYS A 63 16.90 -5.41 -6.86
C LYS A 63 16.24 -4.39 -7.78
N PRO A 64 17.00 -3.49 -8.42
CA PRO A 64 16.42 -2.62 -9.44
C PRO A 64 16.11 -3.48 -10.66
N VAL A 65 14.83 -3.62 -11.00
CA VAL A 65 14.47 -4.04 -12.35
C VAL A 65 14.74 -2.84 -13.27
N GLY A 66 15.69 -3.00 -14.19
CA GLY A 66 15.96 -2.00 -15.24
C GLY A 66 17.32 -1.30 -15.18
N ALA A 67 18.41 -1.98 -14.81
CA ALA A 67 19.73 -1.52 -15.23
C ALA A 67 19.93 -1.83 -16.72
N PRO A 68 20.00 -0.84 -17.63
CA PRO A 68 20.43 -1.12 -18.99
C PRO A 68 21.90 -1.58 -18.92
N THR A 69 22.16 -2.78 -19.43
CA THR A 69 23.52 -3.32 -19.58
C THR A 69 24.32 -2.36 -20.44
N ALA A 70 25.17 -1.55 -19.81
CA ALA A 70 26.25 -0.89 -20.51
C ALA A 70 27.12 -1.98 -21.16
N GLN A 71 27.35 -1.91 -22.48
CA GLN A 71 28.69 -1.92 -23.09
C GLN A 71 28.73 -2.15 -24.61
N ARG A 72 29.68 -1.42 -25.21
CA ARG A 72 30.45 -1.74 -26.43
C ARG A 72 29.72 -1.42 -27.75
N LEU A 73 30.28 -0.67 -28.70
CA LEU A 73 31.66 -0.66 -29.20
C LEU A 73 32.06 0.75 -29.67
N GLY A 74 33.28 1.15 -29.33
CA GLY A 74 34.00 2.14 -30.13
C GLY A 74 34.51 1.50 -31.43
N ARG A 75 34.42 2.25 -32.52
CA ARG A 75 35.38 2.34 -33.61
C ARG A 75 35.04 3.54 -34.49
#